data_AF-A9V551-F1
#
_entry.id   AF-A9V551-F1
#
_cell.length_a   1.000
_cell.length_b   1.000
_cell.length_c   1.000
_cell.angle_alpha   90.00
_cell.angle_beta   90.00
_cell.angle_gamma   90.00
#
_symmetry.space_group_name_H-M   'P 1'
#
loop_
_entity.id
_entity.type
_entity.pdbx_description
1 polymer ?
#
loop_
_entity_poly.entity_id
_entity_poly.type
_entity_poly.pdbx_seq_one_letter_code
_entity_poly.pdbx_strand_id
1 'polypeptide(L)'
;MSNAVEPEAKRTKVLDGTEQSNRGVDTTNPSATRPDTTNQFTSLHNRRRELRALFEPWRRVIKSPAHRADLIDLAHTRAMTPASTETTNDDWVHETVLEAARLSEAMAALAKALQQPRLTAEQLEQVRACLDKAPKSDDYLALSFRQCLQLWLSHRHAPTALLIIDVQNDFITGSLALSACAAHQDGAAVVPVINQLRARAAFDVVFVSKDWHPADHVSFAGNAAPEQLAEVDRPRHGSLKPFDEVTLADGTKQTLWPAHCVQDTPGADLAKDLHVLPSDEYVCKGTNRLVDSYSAFFDNSKTSDTGLTARLSALGVERIVVVGLAYDVCVAFTAHDGKKAGFDVVVVSDGCRGIDTEGIAKAEAGLQAAGVTITTLEAYVKSDPVASTPEGTAEVTVQDTK
;
A
#
# COMPACT_ATOMS: atom_id res chain seq x y z
N MET A 1 -58.88 49.51 -20.78
CA MET A 1 -59.31 49.11 -19.43
C MET A 1 -58.05 48.67 -18.69
N SER A 2 -57.23 49.58 -18.15
CA SER A 2 -57.30 50.14 -16.78
C SER A 2 -57.34 49.03 -15.71
N ASN A 3 -56.46 48.92 -14.73
CA ASN A 3 -55.40 49.79 -14.21
C ASN A 3 -54.38 48.94 -13.45
N ALA A 4 -53.15 49.45 -13.38
CA ALA A 4 -52.10 49.07 -12.45
C ALA A 4 -52.49 49.37 -10.98
N VAL A 5 -51.71 48.85 -10.02
CA VAL A 5 -50.88 49.64 -9.08
C VAL A 5 -50.37 48.75 -7.92
N GLU A 6 -49.05 48.78 -7.75
CA GLU A 6 -48.17 48.36 -6.63
C GLU A 6 -48.53 49.08 -5.30
N PRO A 7 -47.97 48.77 -4.09
CA PRO A 7 -46.54 48.99 -3.81
C PRO A 7 -45.87 48.22 -2.66
N GLU A 8 -44.57 48.54 -2.56
CA GLU A 8 -43.49 48.20 -1.65
C GLU A 8 -43.70 48.23 -0.11
N ALA A 9 -42.77 47.50 0.53
CA ALA A 9 -42.03 47.78 1.78
C ALA A 9 -42.69 47.57 3.15
N LYS A 10 -42.04 46.72 3.97
CA LYS A 10 -41.30 47.17 5.17
C LYS A 10 -40.53 46.03 5.88
N ARG A 11 -39.28 46.35 6.25
CA ARG A 11 -38.48 45.66 7.26
C ARG A 11 -39.15 45.75 8.64
N THR A 12 -39.08 44.67 9.41
CA THR A 12 -38.95 44.72 10.88
C THR A 12 -38.22 43.49 11.38
N LYS A 13 -37.05 43.71 12.00
CA LYS A 13 -36.45 42.82 13.01
C LYS A 13 -37.40 42.74 14.22
N VAL A 14 -37.38 41.64 14.98
CA VAL A 14 -37.15 41.59 16.44
C VAL A 14 -37.48 40.20 17.03
N LEU A 15 -36.45 39.61 17.63
CA LEU A 15 -36.35 38.81 18.87
C LEU A 15 -37.15 37.50 19.07
N ASP A 16 -36.37 36.42 19.22
CA ASP A 16 -36.13 35.64 20.46
C ASP A 16 -37.34 35.06 21.22
N GLY A 17 -37.32 33.74 21.47
CA GLY A 17 -38.37 33.06 22.24
C GLY A 17 -38.32 31.53 22.21
N THR A 18 -37.32 31.00 22.91
CA THR A 18 -37.26 29.72 23.65
C THR A 18 -38.46 28.75 23.66
N GLU A 19 -38.12 27.49 23.38
CA GLU A 19 -38.40 26.28 24.17
C GLU A 19 -39.81 25.64 24.27
N GLN A 20 -39.76 24.32 24.00
CA GLN A 20 -40.33 23.20 24.76
C GLN A 20 -41.57 22.46 24.23
N SER A 21 -41.26 21.23 23.82
CA SER A 21 -41.84 19.96 24.28
C SER A 21 -42.94 19.31 23.42
N ASN A 22 -42.58 18.15 22.87
CA ASN A 22 -43.33 16.94 23.19
C ASN A 22 -42.42 15.70 23.15
N ARG A 23 -42.42 14.96 24.27
CA ARG A 23 -41.71 13.69 24.49
C ARG A 23 -42.67 12.51 24.32
N GLY A 24 -42.10 11.36 23.94
CA GLY A 24 -42.65 10.00 24.16
C GLY A 24 -42.97 9.29 22.84
N VAL A 25 -42.50 8.08 22.53
CA VAL A 25 -42.05 6.98 23.40
C VAL A 25 -40.97 6.13 22.70
N ASP A 26 -40.04 5.68 23.54
CA ASP A 26 -38.91 4.79 23.37
C ASP A 26 -39.34 3.31 23.35
N THR A 27 -38.78 2.51 22.45
CA THR A 27 -38.54 1.07 22.69
C THR A 27 -37.19 0.64 22.10
N THR A 28 -36.15 0.74 22.94
CA THR A 28 -35.11 -0.27 23.21
C THR A 28 -34.20 -0.74 22.05
N ASN A 29 -32.97 -0.22 22.09
CA ASN A 29 -31.73 -0.73 21.50
C ASN A 29 -31.20 -1.96 22.29
N PRO A 30 -30.26 -2.77 21.77
CA PRO A 30 -28.88 -2.50 22.22
C PRO A 30 -27.76 -2.75 21.19
N SER A 31 -26.75 -1.88 21.32
CA SER A 31 -25.32 -2.08 21.06
C SER A 31 -24.84 -2.30 19.62
N ALA A 32 -24.59 -1.19 18.94
CA ALA A 32 -23.35 -1.01 18.19
C ALA A 32 -22.84 0.42 18.48
N THR A 33 -21.96 0.54 19.46
CA THR A 33 -21.16 1.75 19.65
C THR A 33 -20.41 2.03 18.36
N ARG A 34 -20.79 3.09 17.64
CA ARG A 34 -19.95 3.67 16.58
C ARG A 34 -18.58 3.96 17.21
N PRO A 35 -17.48 3.36 16.73
CA PRO A 35 -16.17 3.87 17.10
C PRO A 35 -16.08 5.28 16.54
N ASP A 36 -15.79 6.23 17.42
CA ASP A 36 -15.44 7.61 17.07
C ASP A 36 -14.18 7.57 16.21
N THR A 37 -14.33 7.73 14.89
CA THR A 37 -13.24 7.65 13.90
C THR A 37 -12.42 8.94 13.83
N THR A 38 -12.58 9.85 14.79
CA THR A 38 -11.99 11.20 14.71
C THR A 38 -10.53 11.28 15.16
N ASN A 39 -9.79 10.17 15.33
CA ASN A 39 -8.39 10.26 15.79
C ASN A 39 -7.42 9.16 15.29
N GLN A 40 -7.65 8.58 14.11
CA GLN A 40 -6.70 7.60 13.52
C GLN A 40 -5.76 8.15 12.45
N PHE A 41 -5.86 9.44 12.10
CA PHE A 41 -4.89 10.07 11.21
C PHE A 41 -3.74 10.70 11.99
N THR A 42 -2.84 9.87 12.53
CA THR A 42 -1.50 10.38 12.85
C THR A 42 -0.76 10.57 11.54
N SER A 43 -0.58 11.83 11.12
CA SER A 43 0.31 12.15 10.01
C SER A 43 1.68 11.49 10.23
N LEU A 44 2.41 11.15 9.15
CA LEU A 44 3.79 10.67 9.25
C LEU A 44 4.67 11.57 10.13
N HIS A 45 4.36 12.85 10.26
CA HIS A 45 5.00 13.77 11.20
C HIS A 45 4.79 13.38 12.67
N ASN A 46 3.57 12.99 13.05
CA ASN A 46 3.26 12.48 14.39
C ASN A 46 3.91 11.11 14.62
N ARG A 47 3.93 10.23 13.62
CA ARG A 47 4.63 8.93 13.70
C ARG A 47 6.15 9.10 13.82
N ARG A 48 6.75 10.05 13.09
CA ARG A 48 8.15 10.50 13.23
C ARG A 48 8.44 11.13 14.60
N ARG A 49 7.46 11.77 15.23
CA ARG A 49 7.57 12.35 16.58
C ARG A 49 7.50 11.27 17.65
N GLU A 50 6.60 10.30 17.49
CA GLU A 50 6.46 9.13 18.36
C GLU A 50 7.69 8.22 18.30
N LEU A 51 8.22 7.96 17.10
CA LEU A 51 9.49 7.26 16.94
C LEU A 51 10.63 8.05 17.57
N ARG A 52 10.72 9.36 17.37
CA ARG A 52 11.70 10.20 18.08
C ARG A 52 11.57 10.09 19.61
N ALA A 53 10.36 10.00 20.13
CA ALA A 53 10.12 9.79 21.56
C ALA A 53 10.53 8.38 22.03
N LEU A 54 10.34 7.34 21.21
CA LEU A 54 10.84 5.97 21.48
C LEU A 54 12.38 5.92 21.51
N PHE A 55 13.05 6.76 20.73
CA PHE A 55 14.52 6.88 20.71
C PHE A 55 15.11 7.79 21.81
N GLU A 56 14.30 8.63 22.45
CA GLU A 56 14.75 9.60 23.46
C GLU A 56 15.40 8.95 24.71
N PRO A 57 14.88 7.82 25.25
CA PRO A 57 15.54 7.07 26.32
C PRO A 57 16.96 6.61 25.95
N TRP A 58 17.15 6.06 24.74
CA TRP A 58 18.47 5.65 24.23
C TRP A 58 19.43 6.84 24.09
N ARG A 59 18.91 7.98 23.65
CA ARG A 59 19.68 9.22 23.52
C ARG A 59 20.21 9.74 24.86
N ARG A 60 19.47 9.53 25.95
CA ARG A 60 19.84 9.90 27.33
C ARG A 60 20.81 8.89 27.97
N VAL A 61 20.62 7.61 27.68
CA VAL A 61 21.51 6.52 28.13
C VAL A 61 22.91 6.66 27.52
N ILE A 62 23.01 6.97 26.22
CA ILE A 62 24.29 7.08 25.50
C ILE A 62 25.05 8.38 25.85
N LYS A 63 24.34 9.48 26.12
CA LYS A 63 24.97 10.78 26.41
C LYS A 63 25.48 10.92 27.84
N SER A 64 24.95 10.16 28.80
CA SER A 64 25.36 10.24 30.20
C SER A 64 26.58 9.33 30.47
N PRO A 65 27.72 9.87 30.95
CA PRO A 65 28.85 9.05 31.39
C PRO A 65 28.48 8.07 32.52
N ALA A 66 27.51 8.43 33.38
CA ALA A 66 27.04 7.58 34.47
C ALA A 66 26.21 6.39 33.98
N HIS A 67 25.33 6.57 32.99
CA HIS A 67 24.54 5.46 32.44
C HIS A 67 25.38 4.52 31.55
N ARG A 68 26.51 4.99 31.00
CA ARG A 68 27.51 4.11 30.38
C ARG A 68 28.15 3.20 31.42
N ALA A 69 28.44 3.71 32.62
CA ALA A 69 28.92 2.90 33.73
C ALA A 69 27.85 1.88 34.19
N ASP A 70 26.57 2.27 34.26
CA ASP A 70 25.48 1.34 34.63
C ASP A 70 25.26 0.22 33.61
N LEU A 71 25.42 0.48 32.31
CA LEU A 71 25.37 -0.55 31.26
C LEU A 71 26.58 -1.50 31.35
N ILE A 72 27.75 -0.96 31.68
CA ILE A 72 28.96 -1.75 31.96
C ILE A 72 28.75 -2.61 33.21
N ASP A 73 28.15 -2.07 34.27
CA ASP A 73 27.82 -2.79 35.51
C ASP A 73 26.75 -3.87 35.28
N LEU A 74 25.73 -3.61 34.46
CA LEU A 74 24.71 -4.58 34.08
C LEU A 74 25.31 -5.74 33.26
N ALA A 75 26.25 -5.44 32.35
CA ALA A 75 27.02 -6.43 31.61
C ALA A 75 27.94 -7.25 32.54
N HIS A 76 28.59 -6.61 33.52
CA HIS A 76 29.36 -7.29 34.57
C HIS A 76 28.48 -8.20 35.45
N THR A 77 27.28 -7.75 35.82
CA THR A 77 26.37 -8.52 36.70
C THR A 77 25.85 -9.78 36.01
N ARG A 78 25.59 -9.73 34.69
CA ARG A 78 25.23 -10.91 33.88
C ARG A 78 26.42 -11.83 33.56
N ALA A 79 27.65 -11.34 33.62
CA ALA A 79 28.87 -12.14 33.46
C ALA A 79 29.18 -13.05 34.67
N MET A 80 28.60 -12.74 35.84
CA MET A 80 28.85 -13.47 37.09
C MET A 80 27.97 -14.70 37.30
N THR A 81 27.11 -15.08 36.35
CA THR A 81 26.49 -16.42 36.33
C THR A 81 27.45 -17.42 35.69
N PRO A 82 28.04 -18.36 36.45
CA PRO A 82 29.11 -19.20 35.95
C PRO A 82 28.54 -20.36 35.11
N ALA A 83 28.78 -20.32 33.79
CA ALA A 83 29.01 -21.56 33.05
C ALA A 83 30.52 -21.83 33.10
N SER A 84 30.86 -23.00 33.62
CA SER A 84 32.20 -23.42 33.98
C SER A 84 33.20 -23.43 32.82
N THR A 85 34.44 -23.12 33.21
CA THR A 85 35.77 -23.45 32.63
C THR A 85 36.27 -22.67 31.40
N GLU A 86 37.23 -21.78 31.73
CA GLU A 86 38.47 -21.46 30.99
C GLU A 86 38.37 -20.80 29.62
N THR A 87 38.00 -19.51 29.63
CA THR A 87 38.74 -18.45 28.94
C THR A 87 38.71 -17.20 29.82
N THR A 88 39.79 -16.44 29.82
CA THR A 88 40.04 -15.27 30.66
C THR A 88 38.88 -14.27 30.63
N ASN A 89 38.29 -14.00 31.81
CA ASN A 89 37.19 -13.04 32.03
C ASN A 89 37.47 -11.63 31.47
N ASP A 90 38.73 -11.29 31.19
CA ASP A 90 39.13 -10.00 30.62
C ASP A 90 38.86 -9.88 29.11
N ASP A 91 38.96 -10.96 28.33
CA ASP A 91 38.77 -10.88 26.86
C ASP A 91 37.30 -10.69 26.49
N TRP A 92 36.38 -11.33 27.22
CA TRP A 92 34.95 -11.20 26.99
C TRP A 92 34.38 -9.86 27.46
N VAL A 93 34.88 -9.33 28.59
CA VAL A 93 34.55 -7.98 29.05
C VAL A 93 35.09 -6.94 28.05
N HIS A 94 36.30 -7.15 27.53
CA HIS A 94 36.88 -6.26 26.53
C HIS A 94 36.08 -6.27 25.22
N GLU A 95 35.70 -7.44 24.70
CA GLU A 95 34.83 -7.54 23.52
C GLU A 95 33.45 -6.93 23.78
N THR A 96 32.82 -7.18 24.93
CA THR A 96 31.49 -6.59 25.24
C THR A 96 31.54 -5.06 25.38
N VAL A 97 32.61 -4.52 25.97
CA VAL A 97 32.83 -3.07 26.09
C VAL A 97 33.17 -2.45 24.73
N LEU A 98 33.94 -3.13 23.88
CA LEU A 98 34.20 -2.73 22.50
C LEU A 98 32.92 -2.78 21.66
N GLU A 99 32.08 -3.80 21.84
CA GLU A 99 30.77 -3.96 21.20
C GLU A 99 29.85 -2.78 21.60
N ALA A 100 29.78 -2.47 22.90
CA ALA A 100 29.00 -1.36 23.43
C ALA A 100 29.54 0.01 22.98
N ALA A 101 30.87 0.17 22.86
CA ALA A 101 31.50 1.38 22.34
C ALA A 101 31.25 1.56 20.83
N ARG A 102 31.35 0.48 20.04
CA ARG A 102 30.99 0.46 18.61
C ARG A 102 29.51 0.77 18.41
N LEU A 103 28.63 0.20 19.23
CA LEU A 103 27.20 0.53 19.28
C LEU A 103 27.00 2.01 19.64
N SER A 104 27.73 2.55 20.61
CA SER A 104 27.64 3.96 21.02
C SER A 104 28.11 4.91 19.90
N GLU A 105 29.18 4.60 19.19
CA GLU A 105 29.65 5.39 18.04
C GLU A 105 28.70 5.28 16.86
N ALA A 106 28.21 4.08 16.55
CA ALA A 106 27.19 3.84 15.54
C ALA A 106 25.90 4.59 15.88
N MET A 107 25.46 4.58 17.14
CA MET A 107 24.28 5.32 17.61
C MET A 107 24.50 6.84 17.62
N ALA A 108 25.71 7.33 17.88
CA ALA A 108 26.05 8.75 17.81
C ALA A 108 26.08 9.25 16.35
N ALA A 109 26.65 8.45 15.45
CA ALA A 109 26.59 8.67 14.00
C ALA A 109 25.14 8.62 13.50
N LEU A 110 24.35 7.64 13.96
CA LEU A 110 22.91 7.52 13.71
C LEU A 110 22.15 8.75 14.23
N ALA A 111 22.47 9.25 15.44
CA ALA A 111 21.84 10.43 16.05
C ALA A 111 22.21 11.76 15.36
N LYS A 112 23.36 11.81 14.67
CA LYS A 112 23.76 12.93 13.81
C LYS A 112 23.11 12.82 12.43
N ALA A 113 23.05 11.61 11.87
CA ALA A 113 22.33 11.26 10.64
C ALA A 113 20.81 11.44 10.75
N LEU A 114 20.24 11.28 11.94
CA LEU A 114 18.84 11.53 12.30
C LEU A 114 18.46 13.02 12.25
N GLN A 115 19.44 13.92 12.20
CA GLN A 115 19.22 15.36 12.02
C GLN A 115 19.24 15.79 10.55
N GLN A 116 19.56 14.86 9.63
CA GLN A 116 19.66 15.12 8.19
C GLN A 116 18.46 14.54 7.45
N PRO A 117 17.84 15.27 6.50
CA PRO A 117 16.64 14.84 5.80
C PRO A 117 16.87 13.67 4.83
N ARG A 118 18.10 13.48 4.31
CA ARG A 118 18.52 12.35 3.47
C ARG A 118 20.00 12.00 3.74
N LEU A 119 20.38 10.74 3.55
CA LEU A 119 21.79 10.30 3.58
C LEU A 119 22.33 10.14 2.15
N THR A 120 23.63 10.33 1.99
CA THR A 120 24.35 9.97 0.77
C THR A 120 24.49 8.44 0.66
N ALA A 121 24.76 7.93 -0.55
CA ALA A 121 25.00 6.50 -0.77
C ALA A 121 26.14 5.95 0.11
N GLU A 122 27.19 6.74 0.32
CA GLU A 122 28.31 6.41 1.19
C GLU A 122 27.90 6.28 2.66
N GLN A 123 27.04 7.18 3.15
CA GLN A 123 26.50 7.11 4.50
C GLN A 123 25.53 5.94 4.69
N LEU A 124 24.81 5.54 3.63
CA LEU A 124 23.94 4.36 3.64
C LEU A 124 24.76 3.07 3.76
N GLU A 125 25.87 3.00 3.03
CA GLU A 125 26.79 1.86 3.07
C GLU A 125 27.49 1.74 4.43
N GLN A 126 27.85 2.87 5.05
CA GLN A 126 28.35 2.89 6.43
C GLN A 126 27.34 2.33 7.44
N VAL A 127 26.05 2.60 7.25
CA VAL A 127 25.00 2.06 8.12
C VAL A 127 24.78 0.56 7.89
N ARG A 128 24.82 0.09 6.63
CA ARG A 128 24.79 -1.34 6.30
C ARG A 128 25.97 -2.11 6.87
N ALA A 129 27.18 -1.55 6.74
CA ALA A 129 28.38 -2.12 7.35
C ALA A 129 28.29 -2.16 8.89
N CYS A 130 27.48 -1.32 9.52
CA CYS A 130 27.17 -1.42 10.95
C CYS A 130 26.14 -2.52 11.26
N LEU A 131 25.17 -2.77 10.38
CA LEU A 131 24.20 -3.87 10.49
C LEU A 131 24.86 -5.24 10.41
N ASP A 132 25.78 -5.43 9.47
CA ASP A 132 26.51 -6.70 9.30
C ASP A 132 27.38 -7.05 10.51
N LYS A 133 27.76 -6.02 11.27
CA LYS A 133 28.53 -6.12 12.51
C LYS A 133 27.66 -6.13 13.77
N ALA A 134 26.35 -6.00 13.64
CA ALA A 134 25.46 -6.03 14.79
C ALA A 134 25.42 -7.44 15.40
N PRO A 135 25.31 -7.58 16.73
CA PRO A 135 25.22 -8.88 17.37
C PRO A 135 24.04 -9.67 16.80
N LYS A 136 24.30 -10.88 16.30
CA LYS A 136 23.25 -11.79 15.79
C LYS A 136 22.48 -12.50 16.91
N SER A 137 22.85 -12.25 18.17
CA SER A 137 22.20 -12.84 19.33
C SER A 137 20.77 -12.30 19.50
N ASP A 138 19.90 -13.13 20.07
CA ASP A 138 18.52 -12.78 20.40
C ASP A 138 18.40 -12.00 21.73
N ASP A 139 19.50 -11.45 22.25
CA ASP A 139 19.42 -10.63 23.46
C ASP A 139 18.69 -9.30 23.15
N TYR A 140 17.93 -8.83 24.14
CA TYR A 140 16.94 -7.76 24.00
C TYR A 140 17.52 -6.48 23.39
N LEU A 141 18.79 -6.16 23.69
CA LEU A 141 19.52 -5.02 23.13
C LEU A 141 19.72 -5.12 21.61
N ALA A 142 20.11 -6.28 21.10
CA ALA A 142 20.33 -6.52 19.68
C ALA A 142 19.00 -6.54 18.89
N LEU A 143 17.94 -7.09 19.50
CA LEU A 143 16.60 -7.07 18.92
C LEU A 143 16.02 -5.65 18.87
N SER A 144 16.16 -4.90 19.97
CA SER A 144 15.70 -3.50 20.06
C SER A 144 16.44 -2.60 19.07
N PHE A 145 17.76 -2.78 18.91
CA PHE A 145 18.57 -2.03 17.94
C PHE A 145 18.18 -2.35 16.49
N ARG A 146 18.00 -3.63 16.15
CA ARG A 146 17.55 -4.07 14.82
C ARG A 146 16.17 -3.50 14.48
N GLN A 147 15.20 -3.61 15.39
CA GLN A 147 13.85 -3.06 15.20
C GLN A 147 13.86 -1.54 15.06
N CYS A 148 14.64 -0.85 15.90
CA CYS A 148 14.82 0.60 15.82
C CYS A 148 15.43 1.03 14.48
N LEU A 149 16.42 0.29 13.97
CA LEU A 149 17.10 0.58 12.71
C LEU A 149 16.23 0.23 11.49
N GLN A 150 15.42 -0.81 11.57
CA GLN A 150 14.46 -1.20 10.54
C GLN A 150 13.30 -0.19 10.44
N LEU A 151 12.79 0.27 11.59
CA LEU A 151 11.86 1.41 11.67
C LEU A 151 12.48 2.73 11.19
N TRP A 152 13.81 2.84 11.17
CA TRP A 152 14.51 4.03 10.67
C TRP A 152 14.83 3.96 9.18
N LEU A 153 15.16 2.77 8.66
CA LEU A 153 15.34 2.51 7.24
C LEU A 153 14.03 2.70 6.47
N SER A 154 12.89 2.29 7.04
CA SER A 154 11.56 2.61 6.50
C SER A 154 11.29 4.12 6.42
N HIS A 155 11.95 4.94 7.26
CA HIS A 155 11.82 6.39 7.25
C HIS A 155 12.78 7.13 6.27
N ARG A 156 13.59 6.39 5.48
CA ARG A 156 14.58 6.95 4.53
C ARG A 156 14.25 6.73 3.06
N HIS A 157 13.25 5.91 2.74
CA HIS A 157 12.70 5.84 1.39
C HIS A 157 11.66 6.95 1.21
N ALA A 158 11.52 7.43 -0.02
CA ALA A 158 10.31 8.12 -0.45
C ALA A 158 9.13 7.26 0.06
N PRO A 159 8.26 7.75 0.98
CA PRO A 159 7.28 6.89 1.61
C PRO A 159 6.50 6.12 0.55
N THR A 160 6.51 4.80 0.65
CA THR A 160 6.17 3.91 -0.46
C THR A 160 4.90 3.13 -0.15
N ALA A 161 3.93 3.21 -1.05
CA ALA A 161 2.74 2.37 -1.02
C ALA A 161 2.88 1.19 -1.99
N LEU A 162 2.40 0.01 -1.59
CA LEU A 162 2.10 -1.08 -2.52
C LEU A 162 0.63 -0.98 -2.95
N LEU A 163 0.35 -0.99 -4.25
CA LEU A 163 -0.98 -1.09 -4.82
C LEU A 163 -1.14 -2.49 -5.44
N ILE A 164 -2.02 -3.30 -4.84
CA ILE A 164 -2.40 -4.63 -5.34
C ILE A 164 -3.70 -4.48 -6.12
N ILE A 165 -3.63 -4.64 -7.44
CA ILE A 165 -4.73 -4.34 -8.34
C ILE A 165 -5.53 -5.60 -8.67
N ASP A 166 -6.79 -5.61 -8.26
CA ASP A 166 -7.85 -6.50 -8.73
C ASP A 166 -7.48 -8.00 -8.80
N VAL A 167 -6.81 -8.52 -7.77
CA VAL A 167 -6.51 -9.96 -7.67
C VAL A 167 -7.76 -10.71 -7.19
N GLN A 168 -8.80 -10.70 -8.02
CA GLN A 168 -10.15 -11.21 -7.75
C GLN A 168 -10.45 -12.49 -8.54
N ASN A 169 -11.42 -13.26 -8.05
CA ASN A 169 -11.76 -14.57 -8.59
C ASN A 169 -12.18 -14.52 -10.06
N ASP A 170 -12.92 -13.50 -10.50
CA ASP A 170 -13.37 -13.40 -11.89
C ASP A 170 -12.23 -13.23 -12.89
N PHE A 171 -11.12 -12.62 -12.50
CA PHE A 171 -9.92 -12.49 -13.34
C PHE A 171 -9.04 -13.75 -13.33
N ILE A 172 -9.26 -14.67 -12.39
CA ILE A 172 -8.42 -15.87 -12.23
C ILE A 172 -9.15 -17.14 -12.70
N THR A 173 -10.38 -17.35 -12.22
CA THR A 173 -11.16 -18.57 -12.46
C THR A 173 -12.59 -18.31 -12.97
N GLY A 174 -13.07 -17.07 -12.91
CA GLY A 174 -14.45 -16.74 -13.24
C GLY A 174 -14.65 -16.23 -14.67
N SER A 175 -15.61 -15.32 -14.83
CA SER A 175 -16.16 -14.95 -16.14
C SER A 175 -15.19 -14.21 -17.06
N LEU A 176 -14.18 -13.57 -16.48
CA LEU A 176 -13.13 -12.83 -17.20
C LEU A 176 -11.74 -13.40 -16.86
N ALA A 177 -11.66 -14.72 -16.69
CA ALA A 177 -10.39 -15.39 -16.40
C ALA A 177 -9.36 -15.10 -17.50
N LEU A 178 -8.17 -14.63 -17.12
CA LEU A 178 -7.11 -14.27 -18.08
C LEU A 178 -6.64 -15.46 -18.93
N SER A 179 -6.80 -16.69 -18.43
CA SER A 179 -6.49 -17.92 -19.17
C SER A 179 -7.41 -18.13 -20.38
N ALA A 180 -8.61 -17.56 -20.34
CA ALA A 180 -9.58 -17.55 -21.44
C ALA A 180 -9.45 -16.32 -22.35
N CYS A 181 -8.57 -15.36 -22.02
CA CYS A 181 -8.28 -14.18 -22.83
C CYS A 181 -7.20 -14.47 -23.87
N ALA A 182 -6.97 -13.53 -24.79
CA ALA A 182 -6.09 -13.70 -25.96
C ALA A 182 -4.63 -14.07 -25.61
N ALA A 183 -4.11 -13.53 -24.50
CA ALA A 183 -2.76 -13.85 -24.03
C ALA A 183 -2.64 -15.20 -23.32
N HIS A 184 -3.76 -15.84 -22.97
CA HIS A 184 -3.82 -17.13 -22.26
C HIS A 184 -2.96 -17.19 -20.98
N GLN A 185 -2.82 -16.06 -20.29
CA GLN A 185 -1.99 -15.97 -19.09
C GLN A 185 -2.74 -16.49 -17.86
N ASP A 186 -2.03 -17.18 -16.96
CA ASP A 186 -2.60 -17.63 -15.69
C ASP A 186 -2.63 -16.49 -14.67
N GLY A 187 -3.83 -15.97 -14.39
CA GLY A 187 -4.05 -14.93 -13.39
C GLY A 187 -3.63 -15.34 -11.97
N ALA A 188 -3.69 -16.63 -11.61
CA ALA A 188 -3.29 -17.10 -10.28
C ALA A 188 -1.78 -16.95 -10.04
N ALA A 189 -0.99 -16.93 -11.12
CA ALA A 189 0.47 -16.87 -11.03
C ALA A 189 1.01 -15.56 -10.43
N VAL A 190 0.19 -14.50 -10.32
CA VAL A 190 0.60 -13.26 -9.63
C VAL A 190 0.64 -13.41 -8.11
N VAL A 191 -0.23 -14.27 -7.54
CA VAL A 191 -0.40 -14.43 -6.09
C VAL A 191 0.92 -14.76 -5.36
N PRO A 192 1.71 -15.78 -5.77
CA PRO A 192 2.98 -16.08 -5.10
C PRO A 192 3.99 -14.94 -5.20
N VAL A 193 4.04 -14.23 -6.34
CA VAL A 193 4.96 -13.10 -6.55
C VAL A 193 4.58 -11.93 -5.65
N ILE A 194 3.29 -11.59 -5.57
CA ILE A 194 2.79 -10.52 -4.68
C ILE A 194 3.04 -10.87 -3.21
N ASN A 195 2.78 -12.11 -2.80
CA ASN A 195 3.05 -12.57 -1.44
C ASN A 195 4.55 -12.47 -1.10
N GLN A 196 5.44 -12.82 -2.03
CA GLN A 196 6.88 -12.66 -1.86
C GLN A 196 7.31 -11.19 -1.83
N LEU A 197 6.74 -10.34 -2.69
CA LEU A 197 7.00 -8.90 -2.69
C LEU A 197 6.69 -8.29 -1.33
N ARG A 198 5.50 -8.62 -0.77
CA ARG A 198 5.09 -8.17 0.57
C ARG A 198 6.02 -8.68 1.68
N ALA A 199 6.54 -9.89 1.56
CA ALA A 199 7.41 -10.49 2.56
C ALA A 199 8.84 -9.96 2.52
N ARG A 200 9.32 -9.54 1.34
CA ARG A 200 10.73 -9.25 1.08
C ARG A 200 11.04 -7.77 0.92
N ALA A 201 10.04 -6.91 0.72
CA ALA A 201 10.19 -5.47 0.58
C ALA A 201 9.43 -4.70 1.66
N ALA A 202 9.85 -3.46 1.92
CA ALA A 202 9.22 -2.61 2.91
C ALA A 202 8.21 -1.63 2.27
N PHE A 203 6.98 -1.63 2.78
CA PHE A 203 5.93 -0.69 2.39
C PHE A 203 5.37 0.02 3.62
N ASP A 204 5.14 1.33 3.51
CA ASP A 204 4.53 2.14 4.58
C ASP A 204 3.03 1.87 4.69
N VAL A 205 2.40 1.55 3.56
CA VAL A 205 0.98 1.26 3.43
C VAL A 205 0.74 0.34 2.23
N VAL A 206 -0.28 -0.50 2.31
CA VAL A 206 -0.73 -1.36 1.20
C VAL A 206 -2.18 -1.00 0.88
N PHE A 207 -2.45 -0.72 -0.38
CA PHE A 207 -3.80 -0.58 -0.90
C PHE A 207 -4.16 -1.78 -1.77
N VAL A 208 -5.36 -2.30 -1.60
CA VAL A 208 -5.91 -3.39 -2.41
C VAL A 208 -7.12 -2.87 -3.15
N SER A 209 -7.06 -2.82 -4.48
CA SER A 209 -8.24 -2.45 -5.26
C SER A 209 -9.17 -3.64 -5.46
N LYS A 210 -10.45 -3.33 -5.64
CA LYS A 210 -11.47 -4.26 -6.12
C LYS A 210 -12.24 -3.60 -7.23
N ASP A 211 -12.32 -4.25 -8.39
CA ASP A 211 -13.43 -4.00 -9.30
C ASP A 211 -14.72 -4.43 -8.62
N TRP A 212 -15.73 -3.56 -8.68
CA TRP A 212 -16.91 -3.68 -7.83
C TRP A 212 -18.17 -3.13 -8.52
N HIS A 213 -18.59 -3.82 -9.57
CA HIS A 213 -19.60 -3.33 -10.50
C HIS A 213 -21.03 -3.68 -10.08
N PRO A 214 -21.99 -2.74 -10.16
CA PRO A 214 -23.40 -3.10 -10.09
C PRO A 214 -23.79 -4.06 -11.23
N ALA A 215 -24.80 -4.90 -11.03
CA ALA A 215 -25.19 -5.91 -12.02
C ALA A 215 -25.60 -5.31 -13.38
N ASP A 216 -26.07 -4.06 -13.40
CA ASP A 216 -26.49 -3.32 -14.57
C ASP A 216 -25.42 -2.34 -15.10
N HIS A 217 -24.14 -2.58 -14.79
CA HIS A 217 -23.02 -1.72 -15.18
C HIS A 217 -22.86 -1.62 -16.70
N VAL A 218 -22.51 -0.41 -17.18
CA VAL A 218 -22.40 -0.04 -18.60
C VAL A 218 -21.32 -0.81 -19.35
N SER A 219 -20.28 -1.28 -18.65
CA SER A 219 -19.17 -1.99 -19.28
C SER A 219 -19.53 -3.42 -19.66
N PHE A 220 -20.66 -3.97 -19.22
CA PHE A 220 -21.06 -5.34 -19.53
C PHE A 220 -21.75 -5.41 -20.90
N ALA A 221 -21.27 -6.29 -21.78
CA ALA A 221 -21.86 -6.50 -23.10
C ALA A 221 -23.36 -6.86 -23.05
N GLY A 222 -23.77 -7.60 -22.02
CA GLY A 222 -25.18 -7.96 -21.79
C GLY A 222 -26.09 -6.78 -21.42
N ASN A 223 -25.51 -5.67 -20.96
CA ASN A 223 -26.23 -4.46 -20.56
C ASN A 223 -26.15 -3.33 -21.60
N ALA A 224 -25.37 -3.51 -22.67
CA ALA A 224 -25.13 -2.46 -23.67
C ALA A 224 -26.42 -2.16 -24.46
N ALA A 225 -27.13 -1.11 -24.03
CA ALA A 225 -28.36 -0.66 -24.66
C ALA A 225 -28.07 0.45 -25.70
N PRO A 226 -28.76 0.48 -26.86
CA PRO A 226 -28.51 1.48 -27.90
C PRO A 226 -28.53 2.94 -27.41
N GLU A 227 -29.37 3.26 -26.41
CA GLU A 227 -29.49 4.61 -25.86
C GLU A 227 -28.22 5.07 -25.14
N GLN A 228 -27.41 4.13 -24.63
CA GLN A 228 -26.15 4.40 -23.95
C GLN A 228 -24.98 4.58 -24.92
N LEU A 229 -25.17 4.28 -26.20
CA LEU A 229 -24.13 4.30 -27.22
C LEU A 229 -24.28 5.53 -28.13
N ALA A 230 -23.14 5.98 -28.65
CA ALA A 230 -23.08 6.93 -29.75
C ALA A 230 -23.83 6.37 -30.97
N GLU A 231 -24.50 7.24 -31.72
CA GLU A 231 -25.38 6.83 -32.84
C GLU A 231 -24.65 5.95 -33.87
N VAL A 232 -23.36 6.22 -34.09
CA VAL A 232 -22.50 5.48 -35.03
C VAL A 232 -22.24 4.03 -34.61
N ASP A 233 -22.28 3.75 -33.30
CA ASP A 233 -21.95 2.43 -32.73
C ASP A 233 -23.21 1.66 -32.31
N ARG A 234 -24.41 2.20 -32.56
CA ARG A 234 -25.67 1.49 -32.27
C ARG A 234 -25.84 0.30 -33.23
N PRO A 235 -25.97 -0.94 -32.72
CA PRO A 235 -26.14 -2.09 -33.58
C PRO A 235 -27.45 -1.99 -34.36
N ARG A 236 -27.36 -2.02 -35.69
CA ARG A 236 -28.54 -2.07 -36.58
C ARG A 236 -29.16 -3.46 -36.61
N HIS A 237 -28.33 -4.49 -36.47
CA HIS A 237 -28.70 -5.91 -36.38
C HIS A 237 -27.67 -6.67 -35.53
N GLY A 238 -28.12 -7.63 -34.71
CA GLY A 238 -27.27 -8.42 -33.81
C GLY A 238 -27.10 -7.79 -32.42
N SER A 239 -26.46 -8.54 -31.52
CA SER A 239 -26.11 -8.09 -30.17
C SER A 239 -24.60 -7.81 -30.07
N LEU A 240 -24.24 -6.79 -29.29
CA LEU A 240 -22.86 -6.53 -28.90
C LEU A 240 -22.33 -7.69 -28.05
N LYS A 241 -21.04 -7.94 -28.15
CA LYS A 241 -20.35 -9.06 -27.52
C LYS A 241 -19.25 -8.56 -26.59
N PRO A 242 -18.83 -9.38 -25.62
CA PRO A 242 -17.59 -9.12 -24.91
C PRO A 242 -16.43 -8.87 -25.88
N PHE A 243 -15.57 -7.94 -25.49
CA PHE A 243 -14.41 -7.41 -26.21
C PHE A 243 -14.71 -6.50 -27.42
N ASP A 244 -15.98 -6.21 -27.73
CA ASP A 244 -16.32 -5.16 -28.69
C ASP A 244 -15.92 -3.79 -28.13
N GLU A 245 -15.32 -2.93 -28.96
CA GLU A 245 -15.08 -1.51 -28.65
C GLU A 245 -16.27 -0.68 -29.11
N VAL A 246 -16.80 0.16 -28.21
CA VAL A 246 -17.90 1.08 -28.49
C VAL A 246 -17.60 2.47 -27.97
N THR A 247 -18.31 3.47 -28.50
CA THR A 247 -18.34 4.82 -27.94
C THR A 247 -19.66 5.01 -27.20
N LEU A 248 -19.58 5.40 -25.92
CA LEU A 248 -20.74 5.77 -25.13
C LEU A 248 -21.34 7.09 -25.63
N ALA A 249 -22.59 7.38 -25.25
CA ALA A 249 -23.31 8.57 -25.70
C ALA A 249 -22.63 9.90 -25.31
N ASP A 250 -21.78 9.89 -24.29
CA ASP A 250 -20.97 11.04 -23.85
C ASP A 250 -19.64 11.19 -24.62
N GLY A 251 -19.35 10.28 -25.57
CA GLY A 251 -18.12 10.27 -26.37
C GLY A 251 -16.99 9.42 -25.78
N THR A 252 -17.17 8.82 -24.60
CA THR A 252 -16.17 7.97 -23.96
C THR A 252 -16.01 6.65 -24.70
N LYS A 253 -14.77 6.24 -24.99
CA LYS A 253 -14.50 4.90 -25.53
C LYS A 253 -14.61 3.86 -24.42
N GLN A 254 -15.32 2.77 -24.69
CA GLN A 254 -15.57 1.68 -23.76
C GLN A 254 -15.33 0.34 -24.45
N THR A 255 -14.53 -0.51 -23.84
CA THR A 255 -14.48 -1.94 -24.18
C THR A 255 -15.59 -2.64 -23.42
N LEU A 256 -16.39 -3.45 -24.11
CA LEU A 256 -17.41 -4.25 -23.45
C LEU A 256 -16.79 -5.53 -22.88
N TRP A 257 -17.24 -5.96 -21.72
CA TRP A 257 -16.73 -7.12 -20.98
C TRP A 257 -17.85 -8.14 -20.73
N PRO A 258 -17.54 -9.42 -20.45
CA PRO A 258 -18.52 -10.27 -19.79
C PRO A 258 -18.89 -9.65 -18.42
N ALA A 259 -20.06 -9.97 -17.88
CA ALA A 259 -20.38 -9.55 -16.51
C ALA A 259 -19.36 -10.18 -15.55
N HIS A 260 -18.66 -9.35 -14.80
CA HIS A 260 -17.56 -9.74 -13.91
C HIS A 260 -17.51 -8.83 -12.69
N CYS A 261 -16.93 -9.32 -11.61
CA CYS A 261 -16.73 -8.59 -10.35
C CYS A 261 -18.01 -7.88 -9.87
N VAL A 262 -19.16 -8.54 -10.06
CA VAL A 262 -20.46 -8.01 -9.65
C VAL A 262 -20.50 -7.92 -8.13
N GLN A 263 -21.00 -6.81 -7.60
CA GLN A 263 -21.05 -6.54 -6.16
C GLN A 263 -21.68 -7.70 -5.39
N ASP A 264 -21.05 -8.05 -4.27
CA ASP A 264 -21.47 -9.09 -3.34
C ASP A 264 -21.57 -10.50 -3.96
N THR A 265 -20.87 -10.75 -5.07
CA THR A 265 -20.76 -12.08 -5.68
C THR A 265 -19.40 -12.72 -5.41
N PRO A 266 -19.31 -14.07 -5.41
CA PRO A 266 -18.03 -14.77 -5.25
C PRO A 266 -16.99 -14.41 -6.32
N GLY A 267 -17.42 -14.01 -7.52
CA GLY A 267 -16.51 -13.57 -8.59
C GLY A 267 -15.74 -12.30 -8.22
N ALA A 268 -16.35 -11.46 -7.38
CA ALA A 268 -15.77 -10.20 -6.92
C ALA A 268 -14.95 -10.35 -5.62
N ASP A 269 -14.86 -11.53 -5.03
CA ASP A 269 -13.98 -11.80 -3.90
C ASP A 269 -12.51 -11.86 -4.34
N LEU A 270 -11.61 -11.52 -3.42
CA LEU A 270 -10.17 -11.66 -3.66
C LEU A 270 -9.77 -13.14 -3.71
N ALA A 271 -8.69 -13.41 -4.44
CA ALA A 271 -8.09 -14.74 -4.49
C ALA A 271 -7.77 -15.24 -3.08
N LYS A 272 -8.26 -16.43 -2.74
CA LYS A 272 -8.13 -17.02 -1.40
C LYS A 272 -6.69 -17.11 -0.86
N ASP A 273 -5.71 -17.27 -1.76
CA ASP A 273 -4.30 -17.49 -1.42
C ASP A 273 -3.51 -16.17 -1.41
N LEU A 274 -4.14 -15.04 -1.75
CA LEU A 274 -3.55 -13.72 -1.60
C LEU A 274 -3.47 -13.34 -0.13
N HIS A 275 -2.26 -13.05 0.35
CA HIS A 275 -2.07 -12.59 1.71
C HIS A 275 -2.54 -11.13 1.83
N VAL A 276 -3.71 -10.93 2.44
CA VAL A 276 -4.22 -9.62 2.87
C VAL A 276 -4.13 -9.49 4.38
N LEU A 277 -3.71 -8.31 4.87
CA LEU A 277 -3.60 -8.02 6.30
C LEU A 277 -4.74 -7.10 6.75
N PRO A 278 -5.14 -7.14 8.04
CA PRO A 278 -6.11 -6.21 8.59
C PRO A 278 -5.73 -4.73 8.48
N SER A 279 -4.44 -4.43 8.26
CA SER A 279 -3.92 -3.09 8.03
C SER A 279 -4.03 -2.61 6.58
N ASP A 280 -4.41 -3.48 5.64
CA ASP A 280 -4.50 -3.13 4.23
C ASP A 280 -5.73 -2.25 3.97
N GLU A 281 -5.56 -1.27 3.09
CA GLU A 281 -6.58 -0.29 2.77
C GLU A 281 -7.29 -0.64 1.44
N TYR A 282 -8.62 -0.74 1.46
CA TYR A 282 -9.37 -1.10 0.25
C TYR A 282 -9.76 0.10 -0.61
N VAL A 283 -9.78 -0.10 -1.93
CA VAL A 283 -10.30 0.86 -2.92
C VAL A 283 -11.24 0.14 -3.88
N CYS A 284 -12.55 0.37 -3.75
CA CYS A 284 -13.51 -0.13 -4.73
C CYS A 284 -13.60 0.83 -5.91
N LYS A 285 -13.51 0.30 -7.14
CA LYS A 285 -13.65 1.04 -8.40
C LYS A 285 -14.73 0.42 -9.28
N GLY A 286 -15.20 1.16 -10.28
CA GLY A 286 -16.25 0.71 -11.20
C GLY A 286 -17.64 0.65 -10.56
N THR A 287 -17.86 1.37 -9.46
CA THR A 287 -19.12 1.32 -8.68
C THR A 287 -20.24 2.14 -9.29
N ASN A 288 -19.93 3.09 -10.19
CA ASN A 288 -20.92 3.87 -10.90
C ASN A 288 -21.45 3.08 -12.10
N ARG A 289 -22.74 2.77 -12.11
CA ARG A 289 -23.37 2.01 -13.20
C ARG A 289 -23.17 2.61 -14.61
N LEU A 290 -22.92 3.91 -14.72
CA LEU A 290 -22.83 4.63 -16.00
C LEU A 290 -21.40 4.90 -16.47
N VAL A 291 -20.39 4.68 -15.63
CA VAL A 291 -19.00 5.02 -15.95
C VAL A 291 -18.08 3.97 -15.39
N ASP A 292 -17.30 3.35 -16.27
CA ASP A 292 -16.30 2.36 -15.90
C ASP A 292 -15.04 3.01 -15.28
N SER A 293 -14.23 2.24 -14.58
CA SER A 293 -13.04 2.74 -13.89
C SER A 293 -11.93 1.68 -13.88
N TYR A 294 -11.06 1.73 -14.87
CA TYR A 294 -9.89 0.84 -14.89
C TYR A 294 -8.83 1.26 -13.86
N SER A 295 -8.61 2.56 -13.75
CA SER A 295 -7.65 3.12 -12.79
C SER A 295 -8.21 3.06 -11.38
N ALA A 296 -7.36 2.72 -10.41
CA ALA A 296 -7.69 2.84 -8.99
C ALA A 296 -7.70 4.31 -8.50
N PHE A 297 -7.32 5.28 -9.34
CA PHE A 297 -7.35 6.71 -9.00
C PHE A 297 -8.61 7.42 -9.49
N PHE A 298 -9.00 7.21 -10.75
CA PHE A 298 -10.10 7.93 -11.37
C PHE A 298 -10.91 7.03 -12.30
N ASP A 299 -12.20 7.34 -12.44
CA ASP A 299 -13.03 6.75 -13.48
C ASP A 299 -12.49 7.04 -14.91
N ASN A 300 -13.02 6.33 -15.90
CA ASN A 300 -12.57 6.42 -17.29
C ASN A 300 -12.84 7.81 -17.90
N SER A 301 -13.90 8.51 -17.43
CA SER A 301 -14.25 9.87 -17.85
C SER A 301 -13.49 10.96 -17.10
N LYS A 302 -12.66 10.60 -16.10
CA LYS A 302 -11.95 11.51 -15.19
C LYS A 302 -12.86 12.49 -14.45
N THR A 303 -14.10 12.07 -14.21
CA THR A 303 -15.14 12.85 -13.54
C THR A 303 -15.24 12.55 -12.05
N SER A 304 -14.85 11.34 -11.63
CA SER A 304 -14.85 10.90 -10.23
C SER A 304 -13.48 10.38 -9.82
N ASP A 305 -13.00 10.85 -8.67
CA ASP A 305 -11.83 10.31 -7.95
C ASP A 305 -12.30 9.24 -6.96
N THR A 306 -11.54 8.16 -6.81
CA THR A 306 -11.79 7.09 -5.82
C THR A 306 -11.41 7.51 -4.39
N GLY A 307 -10.73 8.65 -4.24
CA GLY A 307 -10.11 9.14 -3.01
C GLY A 307 -8.70 8.63 -2.79
N LEU A 308 -8.16 7.77 -3.67
CA LEU A 308 -6.83 7.17 -3.50
C LEU A 308 -5.73 8.23 -3.48
N THR A 309 -5.79 9.24 -4.36
CA THR A 309 -4.80 10.34 -4.39
C THR A 309 -4.72 11.05 -3.04
N ALA A 310 -5.89 11.38 -2.48
CA ALA A 310 -5.98 12.10 -1.21
C ALA A 310 -5.48 11.25 -0.03
N ARG A 311 -5.81 9.95 -0.01
CA ARG A 311 -5.35 9.00 1.03
C ARG A 311 -3.84 8.81 0.99
N LEU A 312 -3.27 8.57 -0.19
CA LEU A 312 -1.82 8.47 -0.38
C LEU A 312 -1.10 9.77 0.03
N SER A 313 -1.64 10.93 -0.39
CA SER A 313 -1.09 12.25 -0.05
C SER A 313 -1.15 12.54 1.45
N ALA A 314 -2.26 12.18 2.13
CA ALA A 314 -2.40 12.34 3.57
C ALA A 314 -1.40 11.49 4.37
N LEU A 315 -1.05 10.32 3.82
CA LEU A 315 -0.01 9.44 4.34
C LEU A 315 1.41 9.89 3.92
N GLY A 316 1.56 10.95 3.14
CA GLY A 316 2.86 11.46 2.67
C GLY A 316 3.58 10.52 1.70
N VAL A 317 2.83 9.65 1.02
CA VAL A 317 3.38 8.73 0.01
C VAL A 317 3.98 9.53 -1.14
N GLU A 318 5.21 9.19 -1.50
CA GLU A 318 5.96 9.77 -2.62
C GLU A 318 6.14 8.75 -3.77
N ARG A 319 6.12 7.45 -3.45
CA ARG A 319 6.28 6.36 -4.42
C ARG A 319 5.15 5.34 -4.32
N ILE A 320 4.69 4.85 -5.46
CA ILE A 320 3.77 3.71 -5.53
C ILE A 320 4.42 2.55 -6.30
N VAL A 321 4.21 1.34 -5.81
CA VAL A 321 4.60 0.10 -6.46
C VAL A 321 3.32 -0.63 -6.85
N VAL A 322 3.18 -1.00 -8.12
CA VAL A 322 1.93 -1.53 -8.67
C VAL A 322 2.14 -2.96 -9.15
N VAL A 323 1.23 -3.85 -8.75
CA VAL A 323 1.15 -5.27 -9.11
C VAL A 323 -0.31 -5.68 -9.32
N GLY A 324 -0.57 -6.81 -9.96
CA GLY A 324 -1.92 -7.38 -10.06
C GLY A 324 -2.44 -7.53 -11.49
N LEU A 325 -3.76 -7.40 -11.67
CA LEU A 325 -4.49 -7.78 -12.87
C LEU A 325 -5.40 -6.63 -13.35
N ALA A 326 -5.71 -6.50 -14.64
CA ALA A 326 -4.91 -6.96 -15.76
C ALA A 326 -3.78 -5.95 -16.07
N TYR A 327 -2.62 -6.43 -16.52
CA TYR A 327 -1.43 -5.63 -16.83
C TYR A 327 -1.76 -4.46 -17.76
N ASP A 328 -2.33 -4.80 -18.91
CA ASP A 328 -2.65 -3.93 -20.04
C ASP A 328 -3.91 -3.08 -19.84
N VAL A 329 -4.62 -3.29 -18.72
CA VAL A 329 -5.83 -2.54 -18.35
C VAL A 329 -5.62 -1.90 -16.97
N CYS A 330 -6.20 -2.46 -15.89
CA CYS A 330 -6.26 -1.80 -14.60
C CYS A 330 -4.88 -1.42 -14.04
N VAL A 331 -3.87 -2.27 -14.21
CA VAL A 331 -2.49 -1.98 -13.77
C VAL A 331 -1.90 -0.81 -14.55
N ALA A 332 -1.93 -0.85 -15.89
CA ALA A 332 -1.36 0.20 -16.73
C ALA A 332 -2.08 1.54 -16.53
N PHE A 333 -3.42 1.53 -16.47
CA PHE A 333 -4.21 2.74 -16.21
C PHE A 333 -3.90 3.32 -14.83
N THR A 334 -3.80 2.47 -13.79
CA THR A 334 -3.46 2.91 -12.43
C THR A 334 -2.04 3.48 -12.36
N ALA A 335 -1.06 2.80 -12.96
CA ALA A 335 0.33 3.25 -12.97
C ALA A 335 0.49 4.59 -13.71
N HIS A 336 -0.19 4.74 -14.85
CA HIS A 336 -0.16 5.98 -15.62
C HIS A 336 -0.85 7.15 -14.90
N ASP A 337 -2.02 6.92 -14.30
CA ASP A 337 -2.70 7.97 -13.51
C ASP A 337 -1.92 8.32 -12.24
N GLY A 338 -1.29 7.34 -11.59
CA GLY A 338 -0.38 7.58 -10.46
C GLY A 338 0.80 8.46 -10.86
N LYS A 339 1.35 8.26 -12.06
CA LYS A 339 2.43 9.11 -12.58
C LYS A 339 1.95 10.54 -12.83
N LYS A 340 0.74 10.71 -13.40
CA LYS A 340 0.10 12.02 -13.59
C LYS A 340 -0.24 12.70 -12.27
N ALA A 341 -0.59 11.95 -11.24
CA ALA A 341 -0.84 12.44 -9.89
C ALA A 341 0.46 12.86 -9.15
N GLY A 342 1.64 12.63 -9.76
CA GLY A 342 2.92 13.10 -9.26
C GLY A 342 3.70 12.10 -8.42
N PHE A 343 3.25 10.84 -8.33
CA PHE A 343 3.98 9.80 -7.63
C PHE A 343 5.17 9.31 -8.48
N ASP A 344 6.24 8.89 -7.82
CA ASP A 344 7.20 7.98 -8.44
C ASP A 344 6.53 6.60 -8.57
N VAL A 345 6.57 6.00 -9.76
CA VAL A 345 5.79 4.78 -10.05
C VAL A 345 6.72 3.66 -10.49
N VAL A 346 6.57 2.51 -9.83
CA VAL A 346 7.23 1.26 -10.18
C VAL A 346 6.16 0.21 -10.49
N VAL A 347 6.29 -0.51 -11.59
CA VAL A 347 5.51 -1.71 -11.90
C VAL A 347 6.41 -2.93 -11.76
N VAL A 348 6.02 -3.89 -10.93
CA VAL A 348 6.71 -5.17 -10.77
C VAL A 348 6.08 -6.18 -11.74
N SER A 349 6.65 -6.29 -12.93
CA SER A 349 6.01 -6.89 -14.12
C SER A 349 5.75 -8.39 -14.00
N ASP A 350 6.62 -9.14 -13.33
CA ASP A 350 6.41 -10.57 -13.03
C ASP A 350 5.30 -10.79 -11.98
N GLY A 351 4.92 -9.74 -11.25
CA GLY A 351 3.73 -9.67 -10.38
C GLY A 351 2.45 -9.24 -11.10
N CYS A 352 2.45 -9.20 -12.44
CA CYS A 352 1.31 -8.80 -13.26
C CYS A 352 0.99 -9.82 -14.36
N ARG A 353 -0.27 -9.92 -14.78
CA ARG A 353 -0.71 -10.69 -15.96
C ARG A 353 -1.75 -9.90 -16.74
N GLY A 354 -1.77 -10.03 -18.06
CA GLY A 354 -2.62 -9.24 -18.95
C GLY A 354 -3.58 -10.07 -19.81
N ILE A 355 -4.45 -9.35 -20.53
CA ILE A 355 -5.53 -9.90 -21.34
C ILE A 355 -5.05 -10.20 -22.76
N ASP A 356 -4.28 -9.29 -23.35
CA ASP A 356 -3.81 -9.38 -24.73
C ASP A 356 -2.30 -9.15 -24.87
N THR A 357 -1.64 -9.91 -25.74
CA THR A 357 -0.18 -9.84 -25.91
C THR A 357 0.25 -8.52 -26.55
N GLU A 358 -0.51 -8.01 -27.52
CA GLU A 358 -0.23 -6.72 -28.15
C GLU A 358 -0.56 -5.56 -27.20
N GLY A 359 -1.68 -5.68 -26.48
CA GLY A 359 -2.10 -4.79 -25.40
C GLY A 359 -1.02 -4.63 -24.33
N ILE A 360 -0.45 -5.74 -23.85
CA ILE A 360 0.66 -5.74 -22.88
C ILE A 360 1.86 -4.97 -23.45
N ALA A 361 2.33 -5.30 -24.66
CA ALA A 361 3.48 -4.64 -25.26
C ALA A 361 3.25 -3.13 -25.44
N LYS A 362 2.05 -2.73 -25.83
CA LYS A 362 1.66 -1.32 -25.97
C LYS A 362 1.60 -0.61 -24.61
N ALA A 363 1.05 -1.27 -23.59
CA ALA A 363 1.02 -0.75 -22.23
C ALA A 363 2.44 -0.54 -21.69
N GLU A 364 3.35 -1.50 -21.87
CA GLU A 364 4.75 -1.38 -21.46
C GLU A 364 5.44 -0.19 -22.11
N ALA A 365 5.31 -0.04 -23.43
CA ALA A 365 5.88 1.09 -24.16
C ALA A 365 5.31 2.43 -23.67
N GLY A 366 4.00 2.49 -23.41
CA GLY A 366 3.33 3.68 -22.89
C GLY A 366 3.78 4.06 -21.47
N LEU A 367 3.91 3.07 -20.59
CA LEU A 367 4.38 3.26 -19.21
C LEU A 367 5.84 3.74 -19.19
N GLN A 368 6.72 3.12 -19.99
CA GLN A 368 8.12 3.55 -20.12
C GLN A 368 8.21 4.99 -20.65
N ALA A 369 7.42 5.33 -21.68
CA ALA A 369 7.38 6.68 -22.22
C ALA A 369 6.88 7.73 -21.19
N ALA A 370 5.99 7.33 -20.28
CA ALA A 370 5.53 8.17 -19.17
C ALA A 370 6.55 8.27 -18.02
N GLY A 371 7.69 7.56 -18.09
CA GLY A 371 8.71 7.55 -17.04
C GLY A 371 8.31 6.70 -15.82
N VAL A 372 7.49 5.66 -16.04
CA VAL A 372 7.24 4.61 -15.06
C VAL A 372 8.39 3.60 -15.10
N THR A 373 8.89 3.20 -13.93
CA THR A 373 9.92 2.17 -13.84
C THR A 373 9.28 0.80 -13.94
N ILE A 374 9.65 -0.02 -14.92
CA ILE A 374 9.22 -1.42 -15.01
C ILE A 374 10.37 -2.30 -14.57
N THR A 375 10.12 -3.23 -13.63
CA THR A 375 11.15 -4.10 -13.05
C THR A 375 10.56 -5.46 -12.67
N THR A 376 11.39 -6.41 -12.27
CA THR A 376 10.94 -7.71 -11.73
C THR A 376 11.01 -7.71 -10.20
N LEU A 377 10.38 -8.69 -9.55
CA LEU A 377 10.43 -8.86 -8.09
C LEU A 377 11.88 -8.91 -7.61
N GLU A 378 12.70 -9.75 -8.23
CA GLU A 378 14.11 -9.93 -7.82
C GLU A 378 14.92 -8.64 -7.98
N ALA A 379 14.71 -7.92 -9.09
CA ALA A 379 15.39 -6.66 -9.32
C ALA A 379 14.91 -5.56 -8.35
N TYR A 380 13.61 -5.50 -8.07
CA TYR A 380 13.04 -4.57 -7.10
C TYR A 380 13.61 -4.82 -5.70
N VAL A 381 13.52 -6.06 -5.20
CA VAL A 381 14.04 -6.46 -3.88
C VAL A 381 15.54 -6.19 -3.78
N LYS A 382 16.33 -6.47 -4.82
CA LYS A 382 17.76 -6.16 -4.83
C LYS A 382 18.05 -4.65 -4.77
N SER A 383 17.18 -3.84 -5.35
CA SER A 383 17.31 -2.37 -5.36
C SER A 383 16.74 -1.71 -4.10
N ASP A 384 15.84 -2.39 -3.39
CA ASP A 384 15.24 -1.93 -2.14
C ASP A 384 16.25 -2.03 -0.99
N PRO A 385 16.65 -0.89 -0.39
CA PRO A 385 17.64 -0.90 0.68
C PRO A 385 17.20 -1.53 1.98
N VAL A 386 15.90 -1.82 2.12
CA VAL A 386 15.29 -2.44 3.31
C VAL A 386 14.99 -3.92 3.08
N ALA A 387 15.20 -4.43 1.87
CA ALA A 387 14.92 -5.83 1.56
C ALA A 387 15.80 -6.79 2.37
N SER A 388 15.18 -7.79 2.98
CA SER A 388 15.88 -8.91 3.62
C SER A 388 16.43 -9.85 2.54
N THR A 389 17.71 -10.18 2.61
CA THR A 389 18.28 -11.30 1.84
C THR A 389 17.63 -12.62 2.30
N PRO A 390 17.33 -13.56 1.39
CA PRO A 390 16.86 -14.88 1.81
C PRO A 390 17.95 -15.55 2.63
N GLU A 391 17.63 -15.97 3.85
CA GLU A 391 18.48 -16.89 4.60
C GLU A 391 18.64 -18.16 3.76
N GLY A 392 19.90 -18.52 3.47
CA GLY A 392 20.21 -19.77 2.80
C GLY A 392 19.60 -20.92 3.58
N THR A 393 18.84 -21.76 2.89
CA THR A 393 18.37 -23.05 3.40
C THR A 393 19.59 -23.86 3.82
N ALA A 394 19.92 -23.83 5.11
CA ALA A 394 20.84 -24.79 5.69
C ALA A 394 20.15 -26.16 5.59
N GLU A 395 20.63 -27.00 4.68
CA GLU A 395 20.31 -28.42 4.66
C GLU A 395 20.59 -29.00 6.05
N VAL A 396 19.53 -29.33 6.78
CA VAL A 396 19.64 -30.16 7.97
C VAL A 396 19.95 -31.57 7.49
N THR A 397 21.23 -31.88 7.37
CA THR A 397 21.69 -33.26 7.26
C THR A 397 21.46 -33.91 8.62
N VAL A 398 20.38 -34.67 8.74
CA VAL A 398 20.15 -35.54 9.90
C VAL A 398 21.20 -36.65 9.83
N GLN A 399 22.25 -36.53 10.64
CA GLN A 399 23.10 -37.67 10.97
C GLN A 399 22.33 -38.56 11.94
N ASP A 400 21.82 -39.68 11.43
CA ASP A 400 21.31 -40.76 12.25
C ASP A 400 22.41 -41.26 13.19
N THR A 401 22.14 -41.16 14.50
CA THR A 401 22.94 -41.77 15.56
C THR A 401 22.15 -42.91 16.18
N LYS A 402 22.19 -44.09 15.54
CA LYS A 402 22.58 -45.40 16.10
C LYS A 402 22.12 -46.56 15.22
#